data_AF-J9VNJ1-F1
#
_entry.id   AF-J9VNJ1-F1
#
_cell.length_a   1.000
_cell.length_b   1.000
_cell.length_c   1.000
_cell.angle_alpha   90.00
_cell.angle_beta   90.00
_cell.angle_gamma   90.00
#
_symmetry.space_group_name_H-M   'P 1'
#
loop_
_entity.id
_entity.type
_entity.pdbx_description
1 polymer ?
#
loop_
_entity_poly.entity_id
_entity_poly.type
_entity_poly.pdbx_seq_one_letter_code
_entity_poly.pdbx_strand_id
1 'polypeptide(L)'
;MSEQHDHRVIGGYKATLNNPRVSDEAKENASNVIDDYQNRGNEAVDEVPKEESNNDHHSNRVAGGYKAALKNPNVSGEAKQHAKEALDQ
;
A
#
# COMPACT_ATOMS: atom_id res chain seq x y z
N MET A 1 -1.80 -8.49 -17.14
CA MET A 1 -0.99 -7.31 -16.75
C MET A 1 -0.85 -7.37 -15.23
N SER A 2 0.31 -7.07 -14.66
CA SER A 2 0.54 -7.16 -13.22
C SER A 2 -0.03 -5.95 -12.49
N GLU A 3 -0.60 -6.12 -11.28
CA GLU A 3 -1.19 -5.03 -10.48
C GLU A 3 -0.21 -3.85 -10.22
N GLN A 4 1.09 -4.12 -10.25
CA GLN A 4 2.14 -3.11 -10.14
C GLN A 4 2.22 -2.20 -11.36
N HIS A 5 1.91 -2.72 -12.56
CA HIS A 5 1.84 -1.92 -13.77
C HIS A 5 0.68 -0.93 -13.65
N ASP A 6 -0.48 -1.40 -13.22
CA ASP A 6 -1.68 -0.56 -13.10
C ASP A 6 -1.49 0.52 -12.02
N HIS A 7 -0.90 0.19 -10.87
CA HIS A 7 -0.55 1.17 -9.84
C HIS A 7 0.34 2.31 -10.37
N ARG A 8 1.33 2.00 -11.21
CA ARG A 8 2.21 3.01 -11.81
C ARG A 8 1.48 3.87 -12.81
N VAL A 9 0.61 3.27 -13.62
CA VAL A 9 -0.23 3.98 -14.60
C VAL A 9 -1.16 4.97 -13.90
N ILE A 10 -1.86 4.53 -12.85
CA ILE A 10 -2.75 5.37 -12.05
C ILE A 10 -2.00 6.48 -11.30
N GLY A 11 -0.79 6.22 -10.82
CA GLY A 11 0.08 7.26 -10.28
C GLY A 11 0.41 8.36 -11.29
N GLY A 12 0.63 7.98 -12.56
CA GLY A 12 0.82 8.92 -13.66
C GLY A 12 -0.40 9.81 -13.90
N TYR A 13 -1.59 9.23 -13.98
CA TYR A 13 -2.84 9.99 -14.12
C TYR A 13 -3.14 10.89 -12.92
N LYS A 14 -2.78 10.48 -11.69
CA LYS A 14 -2.88 11.38 -10.53
C LYS A 14 -1.94 12.57 -10.63
N ALA A 15 -0.77 12.40 -11.25
CA ALA A 15 0.15 13.50 -11.50
C ALA A 15 -0.39 14.46 -12.57
N THR A 16 -1.10 13.98 -13.61
CA THR A 16 -1.68 14.84 -14.64
C THR A 16 -2.79 15.74 -14.07
N LEU A 17 -3.60 15.25 -13.13
CA LEU A 17 -4.61 16.04 -12.43
C LEU A 17 -4.02 17.24 -11.68
N ASN A 18 -2.87 17.04 -11.05
CA ASN A 18 -2.20 18.07 -10.25
C ASN A 18 -1.31 19.00 -11.08
N ASN A 19 -1.07 18.68 -12.35
CA ASN A 19 -0.19 19.49 -13.19
C ASN A 19 -0.96 20.68 -13.80
N PRO A 20 -0.61 21.93 -13.45
CA PRO A 20 -1.30 23.11 -13.98
C PRO A 20 -1.05 23.35 -15.47
N ARG A 21 -0.07 22.66 -16.09
CA ARG A 21 0.26 22.76 -17.51
C ARG A 21 -0.52 21.78 -18.39
N VAL A 22 -1.37 20.94 -17.80
CA VAL A 22 -2.17 19.94 -18.52
C VAL A 22 -3.53 20.54 -18.86
N SER A 23 -4.05 20.22 -20.05
CA SER A 23 -5.37 20.66 -20.51
C SER A 23 -6.49 20.03 -19.69
N ASP A 24 -7.66 20.68 -19.68
CA ASP A 24 -8.81 20.18 -18.92
C ASP A 24 -9.33 18.85 -19.47
N GLU A 25 -9.31 18.65 -20.79
CA GLU A 25 -9.65 17.37 -21.43
C GLU A 25 -8.74 16.22 -20.98
N ALA A 26 -7.44 16.48 -20.81
CA ALA A 26 -6.50 15.48 -20.33
C ALA A 26 -6.67 15.18 -18.84
N LYS A 27 -7.15 16.15 -18.04
CA LYS A 27 -7.53 15.93 -16.63
C LYS A 27 -8.82 15.11 -16.53
N GLU A 28 -9.81 15.41 -17.34
CA GLU A 28 -11.07 14.65 -17.39
C GLU A 28 -10.80 13.18 -17.74
N ASN A 29 -10.00 12.94 -18.79
CA ASN A 29 -9.57 11.58 -19.14
C ASN A 29 -8.84 10.88 -17.99
N ALA A 30 -7.92 11.60 -17.32
CA ALA A 30 -7.19 11.06 -16.17
C ALA A 30 -8.11 10.69 -15.00
N SER A 31 -9.10 11.52 -14.68
CA SER A 31 -10.11 11.23 -13.67
C SER A 31 -10.90 9.96 -14.02
N ASN A 32 -11.38 9.85 -15.26
CA ASN A 32 -12.17 8.69 -15.70
C ASN A 32 -11.38 7.38 -15.56
N VAL A 33 -10.10 7.36 -15.93
CA VAL A 33 -9.24 6.17 -15.79
C VAL A 33 -8.99 5.82 -14.32
N ILE A 34 -8.85 6.83 -13.46
CA ILE A 34 -8.68 6.63 -12.01
C ILE A 34 -9.95 6.04 -11.38
N ASP A 35 -11.12 6.52 -11.77
CA ASP A 35 -12.41 6.06 -11.26
C ASP A 35 -12.71 4.63 -11.73
N ASP A 36 -12.49 4.31 -13.01
CA ASP A 36 -12.62 2.96 -13.53
C ASP A 36 -11.71 1.96 -12.79
N TYR A 37 -10.48 2.36 -12.48
CA TYR A 37 -9.56 1.52 -11.72
C TYR A 37 -10.01 1.30 -10.28
N GLN A 38 -10.51 2.34 -9.60
CA GLN A 38 -11.07 2.22 -8.25
C GLN A 38 -12.32 1.33 -8.24
N ASN A 39 -13.21 1.49 -9.21
CA ASN A 39 -14.41 0.68 -9.34
C ASN A 39 -14.08 -0.79 -9.63
N ARG A 40 -13.09 -1.05 -10.50
CA ARG A 40 -12.60 -2.40 -10.79
C ARG A 40 -11.91 -3.06 -9.59
N GLY A 41 -11.24 -2.28 -8.73
CA GLY A 41 -10.69 -2.75 -7.46
C GLY A 41 -11.76 -3.05 -6.40
N ASN A 42 -12.93 -2.42 -6.52
CA ASN A 42 -14.05 -2.56 -5.59
C ASN A 42 -15.01 -3.72 -5.93
N GLU A 43 -14.93 -4.34 -7.12
CA GLU A 43 -15.76 -5.50 -7.50
C GLU A 43 -15.42 -6.81 -6.74
N ALA A 44 -14.44 -6.77 -5.81
CA ALA A 44 -14.03 -7.91 -5.00
C ALA A 44 -14.27 -7.76 -3.49
N VAL A 45 -14.90 -6.68 -3.01
CA VAL A 45 -15.11 -6.47 -1.56
C VAL A 45 -16.47 -5.84 -1.25
N ASP A 46 -17.50 -6.68 -1.15
CA ASP A 46 -18.47 -6.49 -0.07
C ASP A 46 -17.66 -6.47 1.25
N GLU A 47 -17.85 -5.41 2.04
CA GLU A 47 -17.18 -5.11 3.32
C GLU A 47 -15.68 -4.75 3.28
N VAL A 48 -15.36 -3.47 3.06
CA VAL A 48 -14.52 -2.74 4.02
C VAL A 48 -14.91 -1.25 4.01
N PRO A 49 -15.30 -0.64 5.14
CA PRO A 49 -15.52 0.79 5.17
C PRO A 49 -14.22 1.53 4.85
N LYS A 50 -14.34 2.51 3.96
CA LYS A 50 -13.40 3.63 3.80
C LYS A 50 -13.02 4.15 5.18
N GLU A 51 -11.74 4.48 5.33
CA GLU A 51 -11.08 5.16 6.45
C GLU A 51 -10.35 4.25 7.44
N GLU A 52 -9.10 3.89 7.10
CA GLU A 52 -8.03 4.03 8.09
C GLU A 52 -6.69 4.39 7.44
N SER A 53 -6.19 5.53 7.90
CA SER A 53 -5.06 6.28 7.40
C SER A 53 -3.75 5.66 7.91
N ASN A 54 -2.89 5.23 6.99
CA ASN A 54 -1.41 5.24 7.10
C ASN A 54 -0.69 4.52 8.27
N ASN A 55 -1.39 3.92 9.25
CA ASN A 55 -0.76 3.35 10.44
C ASN A 55 -0.54 1.82 10.34
N ASP A 56 -1.48 1.10 9.71
CA ASP A 56 -1.45 -0.37 9.66
C ASP A 56 -0.30 -0.94 8.79
N HIS A 57 0.05 -0.24 7.71
CA HIS A 57 1.17 -0.66 6.85
C HIS A 57 2.53 -0.64 7.54
N HIS A 58 2.72 0.19 8.56
CA HIS A 58 3.97 0.22 9.33
C HIS A 58 4.02 -0.97 10.30
N SER A 59 2.91 -1.26 10.97
CA SER A 59 2.81 -2.37 11.93
C SER A 59 3.08 -3.73 11.28
N ASN A 60 2.48 -3.97 10.11
CA ASN A 60 2.67 -5.21 9.35
C ASN A 60 4.13 -5.44 8.90
N ARG A 61 4.89 -4.37 8.63
CA ARG A 61 6.33 -4.48 8.29
C ARG A 61 7.19 -4.76 9.51
N VAL A 62 6.88 -4.13 10.65
CA VAL A 62 7.59 -4.29 11.92
C VAL A 62 7.46 -5.73 12.43
N ALA A 63 6.24 -6.27 12.45
CA ALA A 63 5.98 -7.67 12.81
C ALA A 63 6.72 -8.65 11.87
N GLY A 64 6.82 -8.34 10.58
CA GLY A 64 7.61 -9.12 9.62
C GLY A 64 9.10 -9.16 9.97
N GLY A 65 9.67 -8.00 10.36
CA GLY A 65 11.06 -7.87 10.78
C GLY A 65 11.39 -8.70 12.03
N TYR A 66 10.53 -8.65 13.06
CA TYR A 66 10.72 -9.45 14.27
C TYR A 66 10.61 -10.96 14.00
N LYS A 67 9.67 -11.39 13.15
CA LYS A 67 9.57 -12.79 12.71
C LYS A 67 10.82 -13.26 11.96
N ALA A 68 11.44 -12.39 11.16
CA ALA A 68 12.69 -12.70 10.48
C ALA A 68 13.87 -12.80 11.48
N ALA A 69 13.94 -11.90 12.46
CA ALA A 69 14.96 -11.92 13.52
C ALA A 69 14.93 -13.22 14.34
N LEU A 70 13.74 -13.74 14.65
CA LEU A 70 13.57 -15.03 15.33
C LEU A 70 14.15 -16.21 14.55
N LYS A 71 13.97 -16.23 13.22
CA LYS A 71 14.44 -17.30 12.33
C LYS A 71 15.92 -17.19 11.96
N ASN A 72 16.53 -16.02 12.08
CA ASN A 72 17.92 -15.80 11.69
C ASN A 72 18.89 -16.42 12.72
N PRO A 73 19.78 -17.36 12.35
CA PRO A 73 20.75 -17.97 13.27
C PRO A 73 21.84 -17.01 13.75
N ASN A 74 22.07 -15.90 13.03
CA ASN A 74 23.08 -14.89 13.36
C ASN A 74 22.58 -13.82 14.35
N VAL A 75 21.33 -13.91 14.79
CA VAL A 75 20.74 -12.99 15.79
C VAL A 75 20.96 -13.57 17.18
N SER A 76 21.39 -12.72 18.12
CA SER A 76 21.64 -13.11 19.52
C SER A 76 20.36 -13.56 20.24
N GLY A 77 20.51 -14.38 21.28
CA GLY A 77 19.38 -14.88 22.06
C GLY A 77 18.53 -13.77 22.68
N GLU A 78 19.18 -12.74 23.23
CA GLU A 78 18.50 -11.57 23.81
C GLU A 78 17.67 -10.81 22.77
N ALA A 79 18.22 -10.60 21.56
CA ALA A 79 17.50 -9.92 20.48
C ALA A 79 16.29 -10.74 19.97
N LYS A 80 16.38 -12.08 20.00
CA LYS A 80 15.24 -12.95 19.70
C LYS A 80 14.17 -12.87 20.77
N GLN A 81 14.54 -12.80 22.05
CA GLN A 81 13.56 -12.68 23.12
C GLN A 81 12.78 -11.35 23.00
N HIS A 82 13.49 -10.24 22.78
CA HIS A 82 12.86 -8.95 22.53
C HIS A 82 11.95 -8.96 21.29
N ALA A 83 12.37 -9.62 20.21
CA ALA A 83 11.55 -9.79 19.02
C ALA A 83 10.28 -10.62 19.28
N LYS A 84 10.31 -11.56 20.23
CA LYS A 84 9.15 -12.35 20.63
C LYS A 84 8.17 -11.53 21.46
N GLU A 85 8.68 -10.75 22.43
CA GLU A 85 7.87 -9.85 23.25
C GLU A 85 7.17 -8.78 22.39
N ALA A 86 7.87 -8.22 21.41
CA ALA A 86 7.31 -7.24 20.47
C ALA A 86 6.29 -7.82 19.47
N LEU A 87 6.17 -9.16 19.38
CA LEU A 87 5.14 -9.83 18.57
C LEU A 87 3.91 -10.27 19.40
N ASP A 88 4.02 -10.23 20.73
CA ASP A 88 2.97 -10.62 21.68
C ASP A 88 2.17 -9.41 22.20
N GLN A 89 2.69 -8.19 21.97
CA GLN A 89 2.00 -6.91 22.17
C GLN A 89 1.10 -6.56 20.99
#